data_AF-A0A914DK40-F1
#
_entry.id   AF-A0A914DK40-F1
#
_cell.length_a   1.000
_cell.length_b   1.000
_cell.length_c   1.000
_cell.angle_alpha   90.00
_cell.angle_beta   90.00
_cell.angle_gamma   90.00
#
_symmetry.space_group_name_H-M   'P 1'
#
loop_
_entity.id
_entity.type
_entity.pdbx_description
1 polymer ?
#
loop_
_entity_poly.entity_id
_entity_poly.type
_entity_poly.pdbx_seq_one_letter_code
_entity_poly.pdbx_strand_id
1 'polypeptide(L)'
;MFFTGHNRVFCWFFIICCVSLGQTVSKNTQIYSGHKLVKREEAFDLVKIEATFNKNEEGRGFKRRDSVPSEEKCQEKCNDDLRAGLDMVKAHTSFGSIGVPSVNDRLDLIMFCRLDSAHDECLRRCGYEVQFNMRDFVCQTHFNEMIQNQPCYQRAAAFLKRRCGERRCGPYTDLELSVVGFGNRCRTLVCDLACSRTVLLRQCGTTNGSRASRFLVDYTKAQITTWMRETSTSMHLPISQIMPSSCARIFCPRFNCSNDQTPVV
;
A
#
# COMPACT_ATOMS: atom_id res chain seq x y z
N MET A 1 -23.83 -62.18 -42.02
CA MET A 1 -22.85 -62.59 -43.06
C MET A 1 -23.37 -62.13 -44.42
N PHE A 2 -22.47 -61.77 -45.34
CA PHE A 2 -22.64 -60.98 -46.59
C PHE A 2 -22.72 -59.47 -46.33
N PHE A 3 -21.94 -58.55 -46.93
CA PHE A 3 -21.35 -58.43 -48.28
C PHE A 3 -19.87 -57.94 -48.20
N THR A 4 -18.88 -58.54 -48.90
CA THR A 4 -18.25 -58.13 -50.20
C THR A 4 -18.00 -56.61 -50.35
N GLY A 5 -16.88 -56.05 -50.81
CA GLY A 5 -15.69 -56.48 -51.53
C GLY A 5 -15.15 -55.28 -52.37
N HIS A 6 -13.90 -55.37 -52.86
CA HIS A 6 -13.20 -54.52 -53.87
C HIS A 6 -12.68 -53.11 -53.48
N ASN A 7 -11.58 -52.56 -54.02
CA ASN A 7 -10.32 -53.04 -54.64
C ASN A 7 -9.50 -51.77 -55.02
N ARG A 8 -8.16 -51.88 -55.07
CA ARG A 8 -7.15 -51.06 -55.82
C ARG A 8 -6.87 -49.63 -55.32
N VAL A 9 -5.67 -49.28 -54.82
CA VAL A 9 -4.32 -49.19 -55.45
C VAL A 9 -4.33 -48.36 -56.74
N PHE A 10 -3.82 -47.12 -56.68
CA PHE A 10 -2.84 -46.60 -57.63
C PHE A 10 -2.13 -45.36 -57.06
N CYS A 11 -0.81 -45.48 -56.98
CA CYS A 11 0.16 -44.45 -56.70
C CYS A 11 0.45 -43.68 -58.01
N TRP A 12 0.77 -42.39 -57.96
CA TRP A 12 1.99 -41.80 -58.57
C TRP A 12 1.96 -40.26 -58.52
N PHE A 13 3.14 -39.73 -58.22
CA PHE A 13 3.55 -38.33 -58.13
C PHE A 13 3.46 -37.58 -59.48
N PHE A 14 3.26 -36.26 -59.45
CA PHE A 14 4.14 -35.29 -60.12
C PHE A 14 3.98 -33.87 -59.56
N ILE A 15 5.13 -33.24 -59.33
CA ILE A 15 5.41 -31.87 -58.92
C ILE A 15 5.24 -30.93 -60.12
N ILE A 16 4.82 -29.67 -59.93
CA ILE A 16 5.43 -28.44 -60.49
C ILE A 16 4.78 -27.17 -59.88
N CYS A 17 5.66 -26.24 -59.54
CA CYS A 17 5.48 -24.90 -58.98
C CYS A 17 4.49 -23.99 -59.72
N CYS A 18 3.83 -23.12 -58.96
CA CYS A 18 3.64 -21.73 -59.39
C CYS A 18 3.61 -20.77 -58.19
N VAL A 19 4.46 -19.75 -58.29
CA VAL A 19 4.69 -18.64 -57.38
C VAL A 19 3.42 -17.84 -57.14
N SER A 20 3.10 -17.53 -55.88
CA SER A 20 2.41 -16.29 -55.52
C SER A 20 2.89 -15.82 -54.14
N LEU A 21 3.73 -14.80 -54.18
CA LEU A 21 4.00 -13.90 -53.06
C LEU A 21 2.66 -13.36 -52.54
N GLY A 22 2.36 -13.64 -51.27
CA GLY A 22 1.20 -13.09 -50.56
C GLY A 22 1.53 -12.95 -49.09
N GLN A 23 1.83 -11.73 -48.69
CA GLN A 23 2.21 -11.25 -47.36
C GLN A 23 1.40 -11.86 -46.20
N THR A 24 2.06 -12.50 -45.22
CA THR A 24 1.54 -12.61 -43.85
C THR A 24 2.33 -11.67 -42.94
N VAL A 25 1.90 -10.41 -42.92
CA VAL A 25 2.43 -9.35 -42.06
C VAL A 25 1.69 -9.35 -40.71
N SER A 26 2.49 -9.49 -39.64
CA SER A 26 2.31 -8.84 -38.33
C SER A 26 1.05 -9.13 -37.49
N LYS A 27 1.13 -10.13 -36.60
CA LYS A 27 0.38 -10.16 -35.32
C LYS A 27 1.26 -10.03 -34.06
N ASN A 28 2.59 -9.91 -34.21
CA ASN A 28 3.51 -9.84 -33.05
C ASN A 28 3.99 -8.41 -32.68
N THR A 29 3.63 -7.40 -33.48
CA THR A 29 4.14 -6.02 -33.31
C THR A 29 3.30 -5.16 -32.35
N GLN A 30 2.04 -5.53 -32.08
CA GLN A 30 1.15 -4.76 -31.19
C GLN A 30 1.48 -4.93 -29.70
N ILE A 31 1.89 -6.14 -29.27
CA ILE A 31 2.21 -6.41 -27.85
C ILE A 31 3.54 -5.75 -27.45
N TYR A 32 4.55 -5.78 -28.34
CA TYR A 32 5.85 -5.15 -28.09
C TYR A 32 5.80 -3.61 -28.16
N SER A 33 4.92 -3.04 -29.00
CA SER A 33 4.75 -1.59 -29.11
C SER A 33 4.04 -1.02 -27.86
N GLY A 34 2.98 -1.69 -27.38
CA GLY A 34 2.29 -1.29 -26.14
C GLY A 34 3.19 -1.34 -24.90
N HIS A 35 4.01 -2.38 -24.78
CA HIS A 35 4.96 -2.50 -23.65
C HIS A 35 6.08 -1.44 -23.68
N LYS A 36 6.51 -1.01 -24.87
CA LYS A 36 7.49 0.08 -25.04
C LYS A 36 6.86 1.45 -24.76
N LEU A 37 5.61 1.68 -25.16
CA LEU A 37 4.90 2.95 -24.94
C LEU A 37 4.61 3.17 -23.45
N VAL A 38 4.09 2.16 -22.74
CA VAL A 38 3.82 2.24 -21.29
C VAL A 38 5.11 2.50 -20.49
N LYS A 39 6.22 1.83 -20.85
CA LYS A 39 7.52 2.09 -20.21
C LYS A 39 8.06 3.50 -20.48
N ARG A 40 7.72 4.09 -21.63
CA ARG A 40 8.15 5.45 -21.99
C ARG A 40 7.36 6.49 -21.22
N GLU A 41 6.03 6.33 -21.12
CA GLU A 41 5.17 7.19 -20.29
C GLU A 41 5.58 7.12 -18.82
N GLU A 42 5.82 5.92 -18.29
CA GLU A 42 6.29 5.74 -16.91
C GLU A 42 7.65 6.41 -16.65
N ALA A 43 8.58 6.35 -17.62
CA ALA A 43 9.86 7.05 -17.52
C ALA A 43 9.69 8.58 -17.57
N PHE A 44 8.80 9.10 -18.42
CA PHE A 44 8.50 10.53 -18.48
C PHE A 44 7.86 11.04 -17.18
N ASP A 45 6.94 10.27 -16.59
CA ASP A 45 6.31 10.62 -15.32
C ASP A 45 7.31 10.57 -14.16
N LEU A 46 8.23 9.59 -14.13
CA LEU A 46 9.33 9.56 -13.16
C LEU A 46 10.25 10.77 -13.29
N VAL A 47 10.63 11.13 -14.53
CA VAL A 47 11.44 12.32 -14.81
C VAL A 47 10.70 13.60 -14.40
N LYS A 48 9.38 13.66 -14.58
CA LYS A 48 8.57 14.79 -14.13
C LYS A 48 8.53 14.90 -12.60
N ILE A 49 8.38 13.78 -11.91
CA ILE A 49 8.47 13.72 -10.45
C ILE A 49 9.85 14.24 -10.01
N GLU A 50 10.94 13.73 -10.61
CA GLU A 50 12.31 14.20 -10.34
C GLU A 50 12.50 15.69 -10.61
N ALA A 51 11.97 16.21 -11.72
CA ALA A 51 12.06 17.64 -12.05
C ALA A 51 11.30 18.53 -11.05
N THR A 52 10.14 18.09 -10.55
CA THR A 52 9.41 18.81 -9.50
C THR A 52 10.20 18.83 -8.19
N PHE A 53 10.87 17.74 -7.83
CA PHE A 53 11.74 17.71 -6.65
C PHE A 53 12.98 18.57 -6.82
N ASN A 54 13.68 18.48 -7.95
CA ASN A 54 14.87 19.30 -8.21
C ASN A 54 14.55 20.79 -8.17
N LYS A 55 13.39 21.21 -8.70
CA LYS A 55 12.91 22.61 -8.57
C LYS A 55 12.64 23.01 -7.13
N ASN A 56 12.07 22.11 -6.31
CA ASN A 56 11.85 22.36 -4.89
C ASN A 56 13.16 22.40 -4.08
N GLU A 57 14.21 21.68 -4.52
CA GLU A 57 15.56 21.73 -3.93
C GLU A 57 16.34 22.98 -4.37
N GLU A 58 16.29 23.36 -5.64
CA GLU A 58 16.92 24.58 -6.18
C GLU A 58 16.32 25.87 -5.57
N GLY A 59 15.02 25.85 -5.23
CA GLY A 59 14.37 26.93 -4.48
C GLY A 59 14.75 27.01 -2.99
N ARG A 60 15.41 25.97 -2.45
CA ARG A 60 15.91 25.90 -1.06
C ARG A 60 17.40 26.27 -0.96
N GLY A 61 17.93 27.01 -1.93
CA GLY A 61 19.22 27.68 -1.82
C GLY A 61 19.32 28.47 -0.51
N PHE A 62 20.30 28.10 0.32
CA PHE A 62 20.58 28.60 1.66
C PHE A 62 20.48 30.14 1.77
N LYS A 63 19.36 30.64 2.27
CA LYS A 63 19.33 31.91 3.00
C LYS A 63 19.45 31.60 4.48
N ARG A 64 20.69 31.69 4.98
CA ARG A 64 21.01 31.73 6.41
C ARG A 64 20.23 32.93 7.00
N ARG A 65 19.15 32.65 7.73
CA ARG A 65 18.40 33.66 8.47
C ARG A 65 18.39 33.21 9.92
N ASP A 66 19.04 34.00 10.75
CA ASP A 66 19.12 33.83 12.19
C ASP A 66 17.73 33.91 12.82
N SER A 67 17.22 32.76 13.23
CA SER A 67 16.35 32.55 14.38
C SER A 67 16.15 31.04 14.42
N VAL A 68 16.64 30.38 15.47
CA VAL A 68 16.27 28.97 15.74
C VAL A 68 14.75 28.99 15.90
N PRO A 69 13.97 28.43 14.96
CA PRO A 69 12.53 28.33 15.16
C PRO A 69 12.32 27.52 16.43
N SER A 70 11.32 27.85 17.26
CA SER A 70 10.92 26.90 18.30
C SER A 70 10.65 25.55 17.64
N GLU A 71 11.03 24.46 18.30
CA GLU A 71 10.89 23.09 17.75
C GLU A 71 9.49 22.85 17.18
N GLU A 72 8.47 23.39 17.86
CA GLU A 72 7.06 23.38 17.45
C GLU A 72 6.80 24.09 16.10
N LYS A 73 7.37 25.28 15.88
CA LYS A 73 7.27 25.99 14.59
C LYS A 73 8.00 25.25 13.47
N CYS A 74 9.09 24.56 13.82
CA CYS A 74 9.85 23.73 12.87
C CYS A 74 9.01 22.52 12.44
N GLN A 75 8.41 21.82 13.41
CA GLN A 75 7.51 20.70 13.17
C GLN A 75 6.29 21.10 12.34
N GLU A 76 5.64 22.22 12.70
CA GLU A 76 4.49 22.74 11.96
C GLU A 76 4.86 23.00 10.49
N LYS A 77 6.01 23.63 10.22
CA LYS A 77 6.50 23.84 8.87
C LYS A 77 6.75 22.53 8.11
N CYS A 78 7.37 21.53 8.75
CA CYS A 78 7.55 20.22 8.12
C CYS A 78 6.20 19.59 7.76
N ASN A 79 5.23 19.65 8.67
CA ASN A 79 3.88 19.14 8.45
C ASN A 79 3.16 19.87 7.31
N ASP A 80 3.33 21.18 7.19
CA ASP A 80 2.75 21.98 6.12
C ASP A 80 3.36 21.66 4.75
N ASP A 81 4.69 21.49 4.69
CA ASP A 81 5.39 21.05 3.48
C ASP A 81 4.91 19.66 3.04
N LEU A 82 4.68 18.74 4.00
CA LEU A 82 4.12 17.42 3.71
C LEU A 82 2.68 17.52 3.18
N ARG A 83 1.81 18.31 3.83
CA ARG A 83 0.41 18.51 3.41
C ARG A 83 0.34 19.05 1.99
N ALA A 84 1.11 20.10 1.69
CA ALA A 84 1.19 20.69 0.35
C ALA A 84 1.72 19.68 -0.68
N GLY A 85 2.66 18.81 -0.28
CA GLY A 85 3.13 17.70 -1.12
C GLY A 85 2.04 16.68 -1.43
N LEU A 86 1.27 16.28 -0.41
CA LEU A 86 0.23 15.25 -0.53
C LEU A 86 -0.96 15.69 -1.40
N ASP A 87 -1.19 17.00 -1.58
CA ASP A 87 -2.18 17.52 -2.53
C ASP A 87 -1.89 17.12 -3.99
N MET A 88 -0.63 16.76 -4.29
CA MET A 88 -0.22 16.25 -5.61
C MET A 88 -0.44 14.74 -5.79
N VAL A 89 -0.80 14.02 -4.72
CA VAL A 89 -0.95 12.56 -4.70
C VAL A 89 -2.43 12.21 -4.72
N LYS A 90 -2.87 11.36 -5.67
CA LYS A 90 -4.27 10.93 -5.67
C LYS A 90 -4.50 9.91 -4.57
N ALA A 91 -5.14 10.34 -3.50
CA ALA A 91 -5.52 9.48 -2.38
C ALA A 91 -7.02 9.14 -2.37
N HIS A 92 -7.35 7.97 -1.84
CA HIS A 92 -8.70 7.54 -1.51
C HIS A 92 -8.90 7.56 0.02
N THR A 93 -10.13 7.74 0.50
CA THR A 93 -10.45 7.75 1.94
C THR A 93 -10.96 6.37 2.31
N SER A 94 -10.14 5.42 2.81
CA SER A 94 -10.63 4.02 2.77
C SER A 94 -10.27 3.04 3.87
N PHE A 95 -9.45 3.35 4.87
CA PHE A 95 -9.20 2.36 5.92
C PHE A 95 -9.53 2.82 7.34
N GLY A 96 -10.31 3.90 7.48
CA GLY A 96 -10.74 4.40 8.78
C GLY A 96 -9.54 4.82 9.63
N SER A 97 -9.35 4.17 10.77
CA SER A 97 -8.22 4.40 11.68
C SER A 97 -6.91 3.70 11.28
N ILE A 98 -6.89 2.92 10.19
CA ILE A 98 -5.70 2.21 9.72
C ILE A 98 -4.79 3.16 8.92
N GLY A 99 -3.57 3.38 9.40
CA GLY A 99 -2.61 4.35 8.83
C GLY A 99 -1.92 3.96 7.51
N VAL A 100 -2.45 3.06 6.69
CA VAL A 100 -1.80 2.66 5.42
C VAL A 100 -1.96 3.77 4.37
N PRO A 101 -0.94 4.03 3.50
CA PRO A 101 -1.07 5.02 2.42
C PRO A 101 -2.27 4.66 1.55
N SER A 102 -3.22 5.58 1.42
CA SER A 102 -4.42 5.34 0.63
C SER A 102 -4.25 5.88 -0.79
N VAL A 103 -3.13 5.56 -1.44
CA VAL A 103 -2.79 6.06 -2.77
C VAL A 103 -3.40 5.20 -3.87
N ASN A 104 -3.72 5.82 -5.01
CA ASN A 104 -4.39 5.12 -6.10
C ASN A 104 -3.41 4.25 -6.90
N ASP A 105 -2.31 4.78 -7.40
CA ASP A 105 -1.45 4.05 -8.33
C ASP A 105 0.04 4.02 -7.93
N ARG A 106 0.87 3.43 -8.81
CA ARG A 106 2.31 3.27 -8.57
C ARG A 106 3.02 4.62 -8.48
N LEU A 107 2.68 5.56 -9.35
CA LEU A 107 3.33 6.86 -9.38
C LEU A 107 2.96 7.66 -8.12
N ASP A 108 1.69 7.60 -7.71
CA ASP A 108 1.22 8.16 -6.46
C ASP A 108 1.96 7.55 -5.25
N LEU A 109 2.20 6.23 -5.24
CA LEU A 109 2.95 5.59 -4.16
C LEU A 109 4.43 6.03 -4.14
N ILE A 110 5.07 6.17 -5.31
CA ILE A 110 6.45 6.68 -5.39
C ILE A 110 6.52 8.11 -4.85
N MET A 111 5.58 8.95 -5.26
CA MET A 111 5.50 10.34 -4.81
C MET A 111 5.26 10.40 -3.30
N PHE A 112 4.31 9.63 -2.78
CA PHE A 112 4.06 9.50 -1.34
C PHE A 112 5.32 9.11 -0.58
N CYS A 113 6.01 8.06 -1.02
CA CYS A 113 7.23 7.57 -0.36
C CYS A 113 8.38 8.60 -0.38
N ARG A 114 8.48 9.41 -1.43
CA ARG A 114 9.47 10.50 -1.50
C ARG A 114 9.12 11.65 -0.56
N LEU A 115 7.85 12.06 -0.52
CA LEU A 115 7.36 13.11 0.38
C LEU A 115 7.55 12.71 1.85
N ASP A 116 7.18 11.48 2.19
CA ASP A 116 7.34 10.91 3.53
C ASP A 116 8.82 10.86 3.95
N SER A 117 9.72 10.47 3.03
CA SER A 117 11.17 10.54 3.26
C SER A 117 11.67 11.95 3.54
N ALA A 118 11.21 12.94 2.78
CA ALA A 118 11.62 14.34 2.96
C ALA A 118 11.07 14.94 4.27
N HIS A 119 9.88 14.50 4.68
CA HIS A 119 9.26 14.90 5.94
C HIS A 119 10.02 14.32 7.14
N ASP A 120 10.36 13.03 7.13
CA ASP A 120 11.19 12.37 8.15
C ASP A 120 12.55 13.08 8.31
N GLU A 121 13.21 13.43 7.22
CA GLU A 121 14.46 14.21 7.27
C GLU A 121 14.24 15.64 7.81
N CYS A 122 13.10 16.27 7.51
CA CYS A 122 12.74 17.57 8.07
C CYS A 122 12.58 17.47 9.60
N LEU A 123 11.82 16.48 10.08
CA LEU A 123 11.58 16.27 11.51
C LEU A 123 12.86 15.96 12.30
N ARG A 124 13.75 15.13 11.76
CA ARG A 124 15.06 14.86 12.37
C ARG A 124 15.91 16.11 12.52
N ARG A 125 15.88 17.00 11.51
CA ARG A 125 16.56 18.30 11.59
C ARG A 125 15.94 19.25 12.62
N CYS A 126 14.66 19.09 12.92
CA CYS A 126 13.97 19.80 13.98
C CYS A 126 14.18 19.18 15.38
N GLY A 127 14.89 18.05 15.51
CA GLY A 127 15.16 17.39 16.79
C GLY A 127 14.14 16.32 17.20
N TYR A 128 13.20 15.94 16.33
CA TYR A 128 12.19 14.92 16.62
C TYR A 128 12.65 13.51 16.20
N GLU A 129 12.33 12.52 17.02
CA GLU A 129 12.50 11.10 16.71
C GLU A 129 11.17 10.50 16.20
N VAL A 130 11.22 9.83 15.04
CA VAL A 130 10.04 9.23 14.40
C VAL A 130 9.87 7.80 14.91
N GLN A 131 8.80 7.57 15.70
CA GLN A 131 8.52 6.32 16.41
C GLN A 131 8.14 5.16 15.48
N PHE A 132 7.09 5.32 14.67
CA PHE A 132 6.70 4.33 13.64
C PHE A 132 6.68 4.97 12.26
N ASN A 133 7.63 4.55 11.43
CA ASN A 133 7.75 5.08 10.08
C ASN A 133 7.00 4.19 9.07
N MET A 134 5.92 4.73 8.51
CA MET A 134 5.13 4.09 7.45
C MET A 134 6.01 3.73 6.23
N ARG A 135 7.06 4.52 5.99
CA ARG A 135 8.12 4.27 5.00
C ARG A 135 8.73 2.89 5.13
N ASP A 136 9.09 2.48 6.34
CA ASP A 136 9.91 1.27 6.51
C ASP A 136 9.10 0.03 6.15
N PHE A 137 7.82 0.02 6.54
CA PHE A 137 6.93 -1.05 6.17
C PHE A 137 6.54 -0.97 4.68
N VAL A 138 5.91 0.13 4.25
CA VAL A 138 5.29 0.19 2.92
C VAL A 138 6.29 0.55 1.84
N CYS A 139 7.10 1.58 2.03
CA CYS A 139 7.96 2.11 0.97
C CYS A 139 9.26 1.31 0.78
N GLN A 140 9.83 0.76 1.85
CA GLN A 140 11.08 0.01 1.77
C GLN A 140 10.83 -1.50 1.61
N THR A 141 10.00 -2.07 2.49
CA THR A 141 9.86 -3.54 2.58
C THR A 141 8.76 -4.09 1.68
N HIS A 142 7.59 -3.45 1.65
CA HIS A 142 6.38 -3.99 1.05
C HIS A 142 5.87 -3.20 -0.17
N PHE A 143 6.74 -2.46 -0.85
CA PHE A 143 6.36 -1.56 -1.95
C PHE A 143 5.61 -2.31 -3.05
N ASN A 144 6.20 -3.40 -3.56
CA ASN A 144 5.60 -4.20 -4.63
C ASN A 144 4.29 -4.87 -4.21
N GLU A 145 4.18 -5.27 -2.95
CA GLU A 145 2.96 -5.88 -2.43
C GLU A 145 1.83 -4.86 -2.32
N MET A 146 2.14 -3.63 -1.90
CA MET A 146 1.19 -2.51 -1.90
C MET A 146 0.68 -2.24 -3.32
N ILE A 147 1.58 -2.14 -4.32
CA ILE A 147 1.20 -1.99 -5.74
C ILE A 147 0.27 -3.10 -6.20
N GLN A 148 0.54 -4.35 -5.83
CA GLN A 148 -0.34 -5.46 -6.19
C GLN A 148 -1.73 -5.36 -5.57
N ASN A 149 -1.86 -4.74 -4.39
CA ASN A 149 -3.13 -4.59 -3.68
C ASN A 149 -3.93 -3.34 -4.10
N GLN A 150 -3.29 -2.32 -4.67
CA GLN A 150 -3.92 -1.07 -5.12
C GLN A 150 -5.18 -1.27 -5.99
N PRO A 151 -5.21 -2.14 -7.02
CA PRO A 151 -6.41 -2.32 -7.83
C PRO A 151 -7.63 -2.78 -7.02
N CYS A 152 -7.41 -3.57 -5.96
CA CYS A 152 -8.48 -3.97 -5.06
C CYS A 152 -8.93 -2.81 -4.18
N TYR A 153 -7.99 -2.05 -3.62
CA TYR A 153 -8.28 -0.89 -2.78
C TYR A 153 -9.05 0.19 -3.55
N GLN A 154 -8.62 0.56 -4.75
CA GLN A 154 -9.33 1.50 -5.62
C GLN A 154 -10.79 1.07 -5.87
N ARG A 155 -10.99 -0.20 -6.23
CA ARG A 155 -12.32 -0.76 -6.47
C ARG A 155 -13.20 -0.73 -5.22
N ALA A 156 -12.61 -1.01 -4.06
CA ALA A 156 -13.31 -1.05 -2.79
C ALA A 156 -13.52 0.33 -2.14
N ALA A 157 -12.78 1.36 -2.55
CA ALA A 157 -12.69 2.65 -1.89
C ALA A 157 -14.04 3.29 -1.58
N ALA A 158 -14.93 3.39 -2.58
CA ALA A 158 -16.26 3.97 -2.39
C ALA A 158 -17.16 3.16 -1.44
N PHE A 159 -16.93 1.85 -1.32
CA PHE A 159 -17.66 1.01 -0.37
C PHE A 159 -17.06 1.11 1.03
N LEU A 160 -15.74 1.17 1.13
CA LEU A 160 -15.03 1.37 2.39
C LEU A 160 -15.45 2.70 3.03
N LYS A 161 -15.44 3.80 2.27
CA LYS A 161 -15.90 5.13 2.72
C LYS A 161 -17.36 5.13 3.22
N ARG A 162 -18.23 4.34 2.59
CA ARG A 162 -19.67 4.30 2.91
C ARG A 162 -20.01 3.37 4.07
N ARG A 163 -19.25 2.29 4.26
CA ARG A 163 -19.62 1.18 5.15
C ARG A 163 -18.71 0.98 6.35
N CYS A 164 -17.49 1.49 6.25
CA CYS A 164 -16.48 1.50 7.30
C CYS A 164 -16.16 2.96 7.64
N GLY A 165 -15.20 3.19 8.54
CA GLY A 165 -14.88 4.54 8.95
C GLY A 165 -15.60 4.97 10.23
N GLU A 166 -15.48 6.25 10.53
CA GLU A 166 -15.86 6.84 11.81
C GLU A 166 -17.33 6.59 12.20
N ARG A 167 -18.24 6.64 11.23
CA ARG A 167 -19.67 6.40 11.48
C ARG A 167 -19.99 5.02 12.03
N ARG A 168 -19.09 4.05 11.82
CA ARG A 168 -19.27 2.66 12.26
C ARG A 168 -18.30 2.25 13.36
N CYS A 169 -17.05 2.67 13.25
CA CYS A 169 -15.95 2.22 14.09
C CYS A 169 -15.34 3.35 14.93
N GLY A 170 -15.78 4.60 14.74
CA GLY A 170 -15.33 5.76 15.50
C GLY A 170 -16.13 6.00 16.79
N PRO A 171 -15.93 7.16 17.43
CA PRO A 171 -15.14 8.31 16.95
C PRO A 171 -13.64 8.00 16.85
N TYR A 172 -12.95 8.71 15.96
CA TYR A 172 -11.49 8.64 15.88
C TYR A 172 -10.90 9.82 16.65
N THR A 173 -10.19 9.51 17.72
CA THR A 173 -9.41 10.49 18.48
C THR A 173 -7.95 10.44 18.05
N ASP A 174 -7.19 11.45 18.44
CA ASP A 174 -5.73 11.40 18.33
C ASP A 174 -5.18 10.24 19.15
N LEU A 175 -4.00 9.74 18.72
CA LEU A 175 -3.33 8.68 19.45
C LEU A 175 -2.72 9.26 20.73
N GLU A 176 -3.25 8.85 21.88
CA GLU A 176 -2.61 9.09 23.16
C GLU A 176 -1.50 8.06 23.38
N LEU A 177 -0.27 8.52 23.64
CA LEU A 177 0.91 7.68 23.84
C LEU A 177 0.92 7.06 25.26
N SER A 178 -0.11 6.28 25.56
CA SER A 178 -0.30 5.57 26.83
C SER A 178 -0.90 4.18 26.58
N VAL A 179 -0.73 3.25 27.53
CA VAL A 179 -1.32 1.90 27.44
C VAL A 179 -2.84 1.96 27.20
N VAL A 180 -3.52 2.89 27.87
CA VAL A 180 -4.97 3.12 27.71
C VAL A 180 -5.26 3.67 26.30
N GLY A 181 -4.48 4.65 25.85
CA GLY A 181 -4.58 5.23 24.51
C GLY A 181 -4.40 4.21 23.39
N PHE A 182 -3.36 3.38 23.47
CA PHE A 182 -3.15 2.26 22.55
C PHE A 182 -4.33 1.28 22.59
N GLY A 183 -4.84 0.97 23.78
CA GLY A 183 -6.02 0.12 23.94
C GLY A 183 -7.27 0.67 23.24
N ASN A 184 -7.50 1.98 23.31
CA ASN A 184 -8.57 2.67 22.59
C ASN A 184 -8.38 2.60 21.08
N ARG A 185 -7.17 2.90 20.59
CA ARG A 185 -6.83 2.82 19.17
C ARG A 185 -7.00 1.39 18.62
N CYS A 186 -6.58 0.38 19.36
CA CYS A 186 -6.75 -1.01 18.93
C CYS A 186 -8.20 -1.45 18.84
N ARG A 187 -9.11 -0.90 19.67
CA ARG A 187 -10.55 -1.17 19.55
C ARG A 187 -11.11 -0.68 18.22
N THR A 188 -10.74 0.53 17.81
CA THR A 188 -11.18 1.10 16.52
C THR A 188 -10.53 0.37 15.34
N LEU A 189 -9.24 0.03 15.44
CA LEU A 189 -8.52 -0.77 14.45
C LEU A 189 -9.14 -2.16 14.23
N VAL A 190 -9.51 -2.89 15.30
CA VAL A 190 -10.18 -4.20 15.17
C VAL A 190 -11.49 -4.07 14.38
N CYS A 191 -12.28 -3.04 14.67
CA CYS A 191 -13.53 -2.78 13.95
C CYS A 191 -13.26 -2.46 12.47
N ASP A 192 -12.32 -1.56 12.19
CA ASP A 192 -11.99 -1.15 10.83
C ASP A 192 -11.38 -2.29 10.01
N LEU A 193 -10.52 -3.11 10.58
CA LEU A 193 -9.95 -4.29 9.93
C LEU A 193 -11.05 -5.32 9.59
N ALA A 194 -11.96 -5.59 10.53
CA ALA A 194 -13.07 -6.52 10.30
C ALA A 194 -14.04 -6.00 9.22
N CYS A 195 -14.36 -4.70 9.26
CA CYS A 195 -15.20 -4.07 8.26
C CYS A 195 -14.53 -4.07 6.88
N SER A 196 -13.27 -3.64 6.82
CA SER A 196 -12.49 -3.56 5.59
C SER A 196 -12.35 -4.94 4.94
N ARG A 197 -12.04 -5.98 5.72
CA ARG A 197 -12.02 -7.36 5.24
C ARG A 197 -13.31 -7.75 4.53
N THR A 198 -14.46 -7.46 5.14
CA THR A 198 -15.76 -7.80 4.57
C THR A 198 -16.00 -7.09 3.23
N VAL A 199 -15.63 -5.81 3.14
CA VAL A 199 -15.75 -5.04 1.90
C VAL A 199 -14.78 -5.54 0.84
N LEU A 200 -13.51 -5.77 1.18
CA LEU A 200 -12.47 -6.23 0.25
C LEU A 200 -12.81 -7.60 -0.33
N LEU A 201 -13.26 -8.56 0.49
CA LEU A 201 -13.71 -9.86 0.01
C LEU A 201 -14.88 -9.75 -0.97
N ARG A 202 -15.84 -8.87 -0.68
CA ARG A 202 -17.02 -8.68 -1.53
C ARG A 202 -16.70 -8.00 -2.86
N GLN A 203 -15.81 -7.01 -2.87
CA GLN A 203 -15.52 -6.21 -4.07
C GLN A 203 -14.41 -6.81 -4.94
N CYS A 204 -13.46 -7.53 -4.34
CA CYS A 204 -12.28 -8.03 -5.05
C CYS A 204 -12.24 -9.54 -5.21
N GLY A 205 -13.20 -10.26 -4.61
CA GLY A 205 -13.21 -11.72 -4.56
C GLY A 205 -12.29 -12.29 -3.47
N THR A 206 -12.41 -13.60 -3.23
CA THR A 206 -11.75 -14.27 -2.11
C THR A 206 -10.23 -14.16 -2.17
N THR A 207 -9.60 -14.35 -3.33
CA THR A 207 -8.13 -14.34 -3.48
C THR A 207 -7.55 -12.94 -3.25
N ASN A 208 -7.93 -11.97 -4.10
CA ASN A 208 -7.39 -10.61 -4.02
C ASN A 208 -7.85 -9.88 -2.76
N GLY A 209 -9.11 -10.07 -2.36
CA GLY A 209 -9.66 -9.49 -1.14
C GLY A 209 -9.00 -10.03 0.12
N SER A 210 -8.68 -11.34 0.18
CA SER A 210 -7.93 -11.91 1.31
C SER A 210 -6.50 -11.41 1.36
N ARG A 211 -5.81 -11.31 0.23
CA ARG A 211 -4.44 -10.78 0.17
C ARG A 211 -4.40 -9.32 0.63
N ALA A 212 -5.26 -8.48 0.06
CA ALA A 212 -5.37 -7.07 0.45
C ALA A 212 -5.76 -6.90 1.92
N SER A 213 -6.72 -7.69 2.41
CA SER A 213 -7.08 -7.65 3.84
C SER A 213 -5.94 -8.11 4.75
N ARG A 214 -5.13 -9.09 4.33
CA ARG A 214 -3.99 -9.58 5.11
C ARG A 214 -2.91 -8.51 5.23
N PHE A 215 -2.62 -7.81 4.14
CA PHE A 215 -1.68 -6.69 4.14
C PHE A 215 -2.04 -5.62 5.18
N LEU A 216 -3.33 -5.22 5.26
CA LEU A 216 -3.79 -4.26 6.28
C LEU A 216 -3.56 -4.78 7.70
N VAL A 217 -3.83 -6.07 7.94
CA VAL A 217 -3.60 -6.70 9.24
C VAL A 217 -2.11 -6.73 9.59
N ASP A 218 -1.25 -7.11 8.65
CA ASP A 218 0.19 -7.23 8.87
C ASP A 218 0.83 -5.86 9.13
N TYR A 219 0.41 -4.83 8.39
CA TYR A 219 0.77 -3.44 8.68
C TYR A 219 0.36 -3.02 10.09
N THR A 220 -0.91 -3.27 10.48
CA THR A 220 -1.39 -2.90 11.81
C THR A 220 -0.66 -3.64 12.93
N LYS A 221 -0.31 -4.92 12.72
CA LYS A 221 0.53 -5.68 13.66
C LYS A 221 1.90 -5.04 13.82
N ALA A 222 2.57 -4.71 12.72
CA ALA A 222 3.89 -4.06 12.77
C ALA A 222 3.82 -2.72 13.54
N GLN A 223 2.79 -1.91 13.28
CA GLN A 223 2.55 -0.65 13.98
C GLN A 223 2.39 -0.86 15.50
N ILE A 224 1.55 -1.81 15.92
CA ILE A 224 1.32 -2.10 17.34
C ILE A 224 2.57 -2.66 17.99
N THR A 225 3.29 -3.56 17.32
CA THR A 225 4.54 -4.12 17.85
C THR A 225 5.56 -3.02 18.13
N THR A 226 5.66 -1.99 17.28
CA THR A 226 6.52 -0.84 17.54
C THR A 226 6.07 -0.05 18.77
N TRP A 227 4.78 0.31 18.86
CA TRP A 227 4.25 1.02 20.04
C TRP A 227 4.52 0.27 21.34
N MET A 228 4.30 -1.05 21.34
CA MET A 228 4.52 -1.87 22.52
C MET A 228 6.00 -2.02 22.85
N ARG A 229 6.89 -2.11 21.85
CA ARG A 229 8.33 -2.16 22.09
C ARG A 229 8.84 -0.88 22.72
N GLU A 230 8.47 0.28 22.19
CA GLU A 230 8.86 1.59 22.73
C GLU A 230 8.32 1.78 24.15
N THR A 231 7.06 1.42 24.38
CA THR A 231 6.43 1.50 25.71
C THR A 231 7.07 0.55 26.70
N SER A 232 7.41 -0.68 26.28
CA SER A 232 8.10 -1.68 27.08
C SER A 232 9.47 -1.18 27.53
N THR A 233 10.24 -0.60 26.61
CA THR A 233 11.54 0.01 26.90
C THR A 233 11.40 1.18 27.87
N SER A 234 10.42 2.06 27.65
CA SER A 234 10.18 3.23 28.52
C SER A 234 9.77 2.82 29.94
N MET A 235 8.85 1.86 30.06
CA MET A 235 8.30 1.41 31.35
C MET A 235 9.15 0.33 32.06
N HIS A 236 10.16 -0.22 31.38
CA HIS A 236 10.96 -1.36 31.87
C HIS A 236 10.12 -2.59 32.24
N LEU A 237 9.02 -2.80 31.53
CA LEU A 237 8.09 -3.93 31.72
C LEU A 237 8.04 -4.79 30.47
N PRO A 238 7.87 -6.12 30.58
CA PRO A 238 7.73 -6.98 29.41
C PRO A 238 6.44 -6.65 28.63
N ILE A 239 6.48 -6.79 27.30
CA ILE A 239 5.33 -6.51 26.41
C ILE A 239 4.05 -7.22 26.85
N SER A 240 4.16 -8.46 27.36
CA SER A 240 3.02 -9.25 27.85
C SER A 240 2.25 -8.59 29.00
N GLN A 241 2.89 -7.73 29.79
CA GLN A 241 2.25 -7.02 30.91
C GLN A 241 1.61 -5.69 30.51
N ILE A 242 2.09 -5.07 29.43
CA ILE A 242 1.62 -3.76 28.97
C ILE A 242 0.67 -3.84 27.76
N MET A 243 0.63 -4.98 27.06
CA MET A 243 -0.21 -5.17 25.87
C MET A 243 -1.69 -5.10 26.23
N PRO A 244 -2.45 -4.09 25.74
CA PRO A 244 -3.88 -4.05 25.96
C PRO A 244 -4.57 -5.25 25.33
N SER A 245 -5.58 -5.81 26.00
CA SER A 245 -6.35 -6.95 25.48
C SER A 245 -6.97 -6.67 24.11
N SER A 246 -7.37 -5.43 23.84
CA SER A 246 -7.87 -5.00 22.52
C SER A 246 -6.79 -5.07 21.43
N CYS A 247 -5.53 -4.77 21.74
CA CYS A 247 -4.40 -4.89 20.82
C CYS A 247 -4.02 -6.35 20.61
N ALA A 248 -3.99 -7.15 21.67
CA ALA A 248 -3.72 -8.58 21.61
C ALA A 248 -4.68 -9.31 20.63
N ARG A 249 -5.94 -8.88 20.55
CA ARG A 249 -6.92 -9.41 19.58
C ARG A 249 -6.49 -9.28 18.12
N ILE A 250 -5.71 -8.27 17.75
CA ILE A 250 -5.24 -8.07 16.37
C ILE A 250 -4.28 -9.20 15.94
N PHE A 251 -3.59 -9.81 16.90
CA PHE A 251 -2.71 -10.95 16.67
C PHE A 251 -3.47 -12.29 16.55
N CYS A 252 -4.74 -12.33 16.95
CA CYS A 252 -5.54 -13.54 16.92
C CYS A 252 -6.25 -13.77 15.58
N PRO A 253 -6.46 -15.04 15.18
CA PRO A 253 -7.26 -15.38 14.01
C PRO A 253 -8.65 -14.74 14.07
N ARG A 254 -9.01 -14.01 13.01
CA ARG A 254 -10.32 -13.31 12.90
C ARG A 254 -10.62 -12.38 14.08
N PHE A 255 -9.60 -11.86 14.75
CA PHE A 255 -9.73 -10.93 15.87
C PHE A 255 -10.44 -11.50 17.10
N ASN A 256 -10.43 -12.83 17.23
CA ASN A 256 -11.01 -13.57 18.35
C ASN A 256 -9.98 -14.53 18.93
N CYS A 257 -9.49 -14.21 20.13
CA CYS A 257 -8.66 -15.12 20.91
C CYS A 257 -9.62 -15.96 21.75
N SER A 258 -9.82 -17.23 21.38
CA SER A 258 -10.41 -18.18 22.33
C SER A 258 -9.41 -18.41 23.47
N ASN A 259 -9.87 -18.80 24.66
CA ASN A 259 -9.06 -18.91 25.89
C ASN A 259 -7.77 -19.77 25.77
N ASP A 260 -7.58 -20.50 24.67
CA ASP A 260 -6.46 -21.40 24.40
C ASP A 260 -5.38 -20.82 23.45
N GLN A 261 -5.53 -19.56 23.02
CA GLN A 261 -4.58 -18.91 22.10
C GLN A 261 -3.89 -17.75 22.80
N THR A 262 -2.68 -18.01 23.31
CA THR A 262 -1.75 -16.95 23.67
C THR A 262 -1.40 -16.15 22.39
N PRO A 263 -1.60 -14.83 22.38
CA PRO A 263 -1.19 -14.01 21.24
C PRO A 263 0.32 -14.13 21.07
N VAL A 264 0.77 -14.58 19.90
CA VAL A 264 2.18 -14.55 19.53
C VAL A 264 2.48 -13.12 19.08
N VAL A 265 3.21 -12.39 19.91
CA VAL A 265 3.69 -11.02 19.65
C VAL A 265 5.13 -11.08 19.19
#